data_AF-A0A9D3UDR3-F1
#
_entry.id   AF-A0A9D3UDR3-F1
#
_cell.length_a   1.000
_cell.length_b   1.000
_cell.length_c   1.000
_cell.angle_alpha   90.00
_cell.angle_beta   90.00
_cell.angle_gamma   90.00
#
_symmetry.space_group_name_H-M   'P 1'
#
loop_
_entity.id
_entity.type
_entity.pdbx_description
1 polymer ?
#
loop_
_entity_poly.entity_id
_entity_poly.type
_entity_poly.pdbx_seq_one_letter_code
_entity_poly.pdbx_strand_id
1 'polypeptide(L)'
;MEKTSSALWKLETLYATKSLANRLVLKQHLFMFRMNEGELLRDHINQFITLLNELKNVEVHIDDEDQAMLLLCFLPPSYKSFRETLIYGRDKLSFEDVKSHLLSRDKLDNELHLNSKTDRQASVLVASKKRDKMCRYCKS
;
A
#
# COMPACT_ATOMS: atom_id res chain seq x y z
N MET A 1 21.70 34.28 29.17
CA MET A 1 22.76 33.67 28.33
C MET A 1 22.26 32.34 27.75
N GLU A 2 21.05 32.31 27.17
CA GLU A 2 20.38 31.04 26.75
C GLU A 2 20.23 30.88 25.23
N LYS A 3 20.45 31.93 24.44
CA LYS A 3 20.32 31.88 22.97
C LYS A 3 21.39 31.00 22.32
N THR A 4 22.58 30.92 22.92
CA THR A 4 23.74 30.20 22.36
C THR A 4 23.58 28.69 22.44
N SER A 5 23.12 28.17 23.60
CA SER A 5 22.79 26.75 23.76
C SER A 5 21.65 26.37 22.81
N SER A 6 20.65 27.26 22.65
CA SER A 6 19.51 26.99 21.79
C SER A 6 19.85 26.88 20.30
N ALA A 7 20.77 27.73 19.84
CA ALA A 7 21.26 27.71 18.47
C ALA A 7 22.14 26.48 18.18
N LEU A 8 22.93 26.05 19.16
CA LEU A 8 23.89 24.96 18.99
C LEU A 8 23.20 23.60 18.83
N TRP A 9 22.16 23.31 19.61
CA TRP A 9 21.36 22.09 19.41
C TRP A 9 20.61 22.08 18.08
N LYS A 10 20.13 23.25 17.61
CA LYS A 10 19.51 23.38 16.29
C LYS A 10 20.50 23.08 15.17
N LEU A 11 21.73 23.56 15.29
CA LEU A 11 22.79 23.27 14.33
C LEU A 11 23.16 21.79 14.33
N GLU A 12 23.27 21.18 15.50
CA GLU A 12 23.62 19.76 15.63
C GLU A 12 22.53 18.83 15.07
N THR A 13 21.26 19.14 15.35
CA THR A 13 20.11 18.42 14.77
C THR A 13 20.01 18.62 13.26
N LEU A 14 20.24 19.83 12.73
CA LEU A 14 20.31 20.10 11.29
C LEU A 14 21.48 19.37 10.60
N TYR A 15 22.64 19.31 11.25
CA TYR A 15 23.82 18.65 10.69
C TYR A 15 23.68 17.13 10.71
N ALA A 16 23.13 16.56 11.79
CA ALA A 16 22.81 15.14 11.87
C ALA A 16 21.79 14.74 10.79
N THR A 17 20.73 15.54 10.62
CA THR A 17 19.71 15.31 9.58
C THR A 17 20.28 15.46 8.17
N LYS A 18 21.17 16.42 7.91
CA LYS A 18 21.76 16.61 6.55
C LYS A 18 23.05 15.80 6.30
N SER A 19 23.49 15.00 7.26
CA SER A 19 24.73 14.24 7.13
C SER A 19 24.69 13.23 5.98
N LEU A 20 25.87 12.93 5.41
CA LEU A 20 26.04 11.86 4.43
C LEU A 20 25.48 10.52 4.96
N ALA A 21 25.74 10.22 6.24
CA ALA A 21 25.25 9.02 6.88
C ALA A 21 23.71 8.93 6.86
N ASN A 22 23.01 10.01 7.22
CA ASN A 22 21.55 10.02 7.21
C ASN A 22 20.97 9.83 5.80
N ARG A 23 21.57 10.50 4.80
CA ARG A 23 21.20 10.32 3.39
C ARG A 23 21.39 8.88 2.92
N LEU A 24 22.48 8.23 3.30
CA LEU A 24 22.76 6.84 2.93
C LEU A 24 21.81 5.85 3.62
N VAL A 25 21.51 6.06 4.89
CA VAL A 25 20.55 5.22 5.65
C VAL A 25 19.15 5.32 5.05
N LEU A 26 18.68 6.52 4.71
CA LEU A 26 17.36 6.69 4.07
C LEU A 26 17.30 6.07 2.67
N LYS A 27 18.37 6.18 1.87
CA LYS A 27 18.47 5.48 0.58
C LYS A 27 18.47 3.97 0.74
N GLN A 28 19.18 3.44 1.74
CA GLN A 28 19.17 2.02 2.05
C GLN A 28 17.74 1.56 2.41
N HIS A 29 17.04 2.31 3.26
CA HIS A 29 15.66 2.02 3.61
C HIS A 29 14.76 1.99 2.37
N LEU A 30 14.89 2.98 1.48
CA LEU A 30 14.15 3.02 0.21
C LEU A 30 14.39 1.77 -0.65
N PHE A 31 15.64 1.35 -0.86
CA PHE A 31 15.93 0.19 -1.70
C PHE A 31 15.43 -1.13 -1.09
N MET A 32 15.38 -1.21 0.23
CA MET A 32 14.87 -2.36 0.97
C MET A 32 13.35 -2.34 1.20
N PHE A 33 12.69 -1.21 0.93
CA PHE A 33 11.26 -1.03 1.19
C PHE A 33 10.44 -1.98 0.32
N ARG A 34 9.58 -2.80 0.92
CA ARG A 34 8.71 -3.76 0.23
C ARG A 34 7.42 -3.96 1.02
N MET A 35 6.32 -4.18 0.32
CA MET A 35 5.04 -4.56 0.90
C MET A 35 4.97 -6.07 1.06
N ASN A 36 4.43 -6.54 2.19
CA ASN A 36 4.18 -7.97 2.39
C ASN A 36 2.81 -8.38 1.84
N GLU A 37 2.65 -9.66 1.47
CA GLU A 37 1.34 -10.20 1.10
C GLU A 37 0.37 -10.09 2.29
N GLY A 38 -0.82 -9.54 2.05
CA GLY A 38 -1.85 -9.33 3.07
C GLY A 38 -1.69 -8.07 3.93
N GLU A 39 -0.64 -7.26 3.71
CA GLU A 39 -0.51 -5.94 4.33
C GLU A 39 -1.59 -4.98 3.80
N LEU A 40 -2.03 -4.01 4.63
CA LEU A 40 -2.98 -2.99 4.20
C LEU A 40 -2.30 -2.03 3.22
N LEU A 41 -2.78 -2.02 1.97
CA LEU A 41 -2.21 -1.20 0.90
C LEU A 41 -2.16 0.29 1.25
N ARG A 42 -3.18 0.78 1.97
CA ARG A 42 -3.24 2.17 2.44
C ARG A 42 -2.09 2.51 3.39
N ASP A 43 -1.77 1.62 4.32
CA ASP A 43 -0.72 1.86 5.30
C ASP A 43 0.64 1.83 4.63
N HIS A 44 0.85 0.89 3.70
CA HIS A 44 2.05 0.80 2.89
C HIS A 44 2.29 2.10 2.07
N ILE A 45 1.25 2.62 1.40
CA ILE A 45 1.32 3.90 0.66
C ILE A 45 1.68 5.05 1.60
N ASN A 46 1.09 5.12 2.79
CA ASN A 46 1.38 6.18 3.76
C ASN A 46 2.83 6.12 4.27
N GLN A 47 3.35 4.93 4.53
CA GLN A 47 4.75 4.72 4.89
C GLN A 47 5.68 5.17 3.77
N PHE A 48 5.35 4.85 2.50
CA PHE A 48 6.12 5.31 1.36
C PHE A 48 6.13 6.84 1.23
N ILE A 49 4.98 7.50 1.38
CA ILE A 49 4.88 8.98 1.38
C ILE A 49 5.72 9.59 2.49
N THR A 50 5.72 8.97 3.68
CA THR A 50 6.56 9.41 4.80
C THR A 50 8.04 9.33 4.45
N LEU A 51 8.47 8.21 3.86
CA LEU A 51 9.85 8.02 3.43
C LEU A 51 10.27 9.03 2.33
N LEU A 52 9.39 9.34 1.38
CA LEU A 52 9.63 10.39 0.38
C LEU A 52 9.84 11.76 1.02
N ASN A 53 9.06 12.09 2.06
CA ASN A 53 9.22 13.34 2.80
C ASN A 53 10.53 13.38 3.59
N GLU A 54 10.93 12.28 4.23
CA GLU A 54 12.22 12.17 4.92
C GLU A 54 13.39 12.35 3.95
N LEU A 55 13.34 11.73 2.77
CA LEU A 55 14.33 11.89 1.71
C LEU A 55 14.39 13.35 1.22
N LYS A 56 13.24 13.99 1.03
CA LYS A 56 13.17 15.41 0.64
C LYS A 56 13.79 16.32 1.70
N ASN A 57 13.60 16.03 2.98
CA ASN A 57 14.18 16.81 4.09
C ASN A 57 15.71 16.77 4.10
N VAL A 58 16.31 15.72 3.53
CA VAL A 58 17.77 15.57 3.38
C VAL A 58 18.26 15.91 1.97
N GLU A 59 17.46 16.68 1.22
CA GLU A 59 17.78 17.18 -0.12
C GLU A 59 18.01 16.04 -1.14
N VAL A 60 17.34 14.90 -0.94
CA VAL A 60 17.25 13.81 -1.91
C VAL A 60 15.89 13.90 -2.60
N HIS A 61 15.90 14.38 -3.83
CA HIS A 61 14.71 14.46 -4.67
C HIS A 61 14.59 13.19 -5.52
N ILE A 62 13.37 12.66 -5.57
CA ILE A 62 12.97 11.57 -6.46
C ILE A 62 11.90 12.16 -7.36
N ASP A 63 12.08 12.03 -8.67
CA ASP A 63 11.14 12.58 -9.64
C ASP A 63 9.81 11.81 -9.60
N ASP A 64 8.73 12.46 -10.03
CA ASP A 64 7.37 11.92 -9.88
C ASP A 64 7.17 10.56 -10.58
N GLU A 65 7.78 10.39 -11.76
CA GLU A 65 7.78 9.12 -12.51
C GLU A 65 8.53 8.02 -11.74
N ASP A 66 9.68 8.34 -11.14
CA ASP A 66 10.43 7.40 -10.32
C ASP A 66 9.68 7.03 -9.03
N GLN A 67 8.96 7.99 -8.41
CA GLN A 67 8.09 7.70 -7.26
C GLN A 67 6.98 6.72 -7.65
N ALA A 68 6.37 6.91 -8.82
CA ALA A 68 5.36 6.02 -9.36
C ALA A 68 5.92 4.60 -9.60
N MET A 69 7.09 4.51 -10.22
CA MET A 69 7.75 3.25 -10.52
C MET A 69 8.20 2.51 -9.25
N LEU A 70 8.77 3.24 -8.27
CA LEU A 70 9.18 2.68 -6.98
C LEU A 70 7.98 2.08 -6.24
N LEU A 71 6.86 2.81 -6.15
CA LEU A 71 5.65 2.29 -5.52
C LEU A 71 5.20 0.98 -6.18
N LEU A 72 5.20 0.89 -7.51
CA LEU A 72 4.87 -0.35 -8.23
C LEU A 72 5.87 -1.50 -7.97
N CYS A 73 7.16 -1.20 -7.85
CA CYS A 73 8.22 -2.16 -7.54
C CYS A 73 8.11 -2.74 -6.12
N PHE A 74 7.55 -1.97 -5.19
CA PHE A 74 7.42 -2.38 -3.80
C PHE A 74 6.22 -3.28 -3.53
N LEU A 75 5.26 -3.33 -4.46
CA LEU A 75 4.09 -4.19 -4.36
C LEU A 75 4.47 -5.67 -4.42
N PRO A 76 3.70 -6.54 -3.72
CA PRO A 76 4.00 -7.95 -3.67
C PRO A 76 3.65 -8.66 -4.99
N PRO A 77 4.08 -9.92 -5.19
CA PRO A 77 3.87 -10.66 -6.43
C PRO A 77 2.41 -10.74 -6.89
N SER A 78 1.44 -10.74 -5.98
CA SER A 78 -0.01 -10.71 -6.28
C SER A 78 -0.47 -9.47 -7.08
N TYR A 79 0.36 -8.43 -7.19
CA TYR A 79 0.08 -7.22 -7.97
C TYR A 79 0.75 -7.23 -9.37
N LYS A 80 1.42 -8.31 -9.77
CA LYS A 80 2.19 -8.38 -11.03
C LYS A 80 1.39 -7.91 -12.25
N SER A 81 0.22 -8.50 -12.52
CA SER A 81 -0.58 -8.16 -13.70
C SER A 81 -1.08 -6.71 -13.69
N PHE A 82 -1.38 -6.18 -12.50
CA PHE A 82 -1.79 -4.79 -12.33
C PHE A 82 -0.63 -3.84 -12.65
N ARG A 83 0.57 -4.14 -12.14
CA ARG A 83 1.80 -3.39 -12.46
C ARG A 83 2.09 -3.39 -13.96
N GLU A 84 2.03 -4.56 -14.61
CA GLU A 84 2.28 -4.68 -16.06
C GLU A 84 1.26 -3.86 -16.87
N THR A 85 -0.03 -3.92 -16.50
CA THR A 85 -1.08 -3.13 -17.16
C THR A 85 -0.82 -1.63 -17.09
N LEU A 86 -0.37 -1.12 -15.95
CA LEU A 86 -0.06 0.31 -15.82
C LEU A 86 1.19 0.73 -16.59
N ILE A 87 2.24 -0.09 -16.56
CA ILE A 87 3.52 0.21 -17.24
C ILE A 87 3.36 0.17 -18.76
N TYR A 88 2.70 -0.86 -19.30
CA TYR A 88 2.60 -1.04 -20.75
C TYR A 88 1.35 -0.39 -21.37
N GLY A 89 0.40 0.04 -20.55
CA GLY A 89 -0.87 0.60 -21.02
C GLY A 89 -0.90 2.12 -21.16
N ARG A 90 0.21 2.83 -20.85
CA ARG A 90 0.23 4.30 -20.77
C ARG A 90 1.54 4.90 -21.26
N ASP A 91 1.43 6.09 -21.87
CA ASP A 91 2.59 6.88 -22.29
C ASP A 91 3.18 7.74 -21.15
N LYS A 92 2.39 8.01 -20.11
CA LYS A 92 2.79 8.81 -18.94
C LYS A 92 2.19 8.21 -17.67
N LEU A 93 2.96 8.25 -16.60
CA LEU A 93 2.57 7.70 -15.31
C LEU A 93 3.06 8.61 -14.18
N SER A 94 2.11 9.20 -13.44
CA SER A 94 2.41 10.01 -12.26
C SER A 94 2.26 9.21 -10.96
N PHE A 95 2.84 9.70 -9.87
CA PHE A 95 2.69 9.07 -8.57
C PHE A 95 1.21 9.02 -8.12
N GLU A 96 0.48 10.12 -8.32
CA GLU A 96 -0.94 10.21 -7.93
C GLU A 96 -1.82 9.32 -8.82
N ASP A 97 -1.48 9.14 -10.10
CA ASP A 97 -2.13 8.14 -10.96
C ASP A 97 -1.97 6.74 -10.38
N VAL A 98 -0.74 6.30 -10.09
CA VAL A 98 -0.51 4.94 -9.54
C VAL A 98 -1.27 4.74 -8.23
N LYS A 99 -1.16 5.71 -7.31
CA LYS A 99 -1.82 5.67 -6.01
C LYS A 99 -3.34 5.58 -6.13
N SER A 100 -3.96 6.37 -7.01
CA SER A 100 -5.42 6.35 -7.21
C SER A 100 -5.90 5.01 -7.78
N HIS A 101 -5.16 4.43 -8.75
CA HIS A 101 -5.50 3.12 -9.32
C HIS A 101 -5.34 2.00 -8.29
N LEU A 102 -4.30 2.06 -7.46
CA LEU A 102 -4.08 1.11 -6.37
C LEU A 102 -5.22 1.13 -5.36
N LEU A 103 -5.61 2.32 -4.90
CA LEU A 103 -6.72 2.47 -3.95
C LEU A 103 -8.07 2.08 -4.56
N SER A 104 -8.28 2.30 -5.86
CA SER A 104 -9.48 1.84 -6.56
C SER A 104 -9.55 0.32 -6.63
N ARG A 105 -8.43 -0.35 -6.95
CA ARG A 105 -8.36 -1.80 -6.98
C ARG A 105 -8.62 -2.40 -5.59
N ASP A 106 -7.98 -1.87 -4.55
CA ASP A 106 -8.16 -2.36 -3.17
C ASP A 106 -9.62 -2.29 -2.71
N LYS A 107 -10.34 -1.21 -3.07
CA LYS A 107 -11.78 -1.10 -2.81
C LYS A 107 -12.59 -2.19 -3.54
N LEU A 108 -12.32 -2.41 -4.83
CA LEU A 108 -13.02 -3.44 -5.61
C LEU A 108 -12.76 -4.85 -5.06
N ASP A 109 -11.51 -5.15 -4.71
CA ASP A 109 -11.15 -6.43 -4.11
C ASP A 109 -11.90 -6.63 -2.78
N ASN A 110 -12.00 -5.58 -1.95
CA ASN A 110 -12.78 -5.63 -0.70
C ASN A 110 -14.29 -5.85 -0.94
N GLU A 111 -14.89 -5.14 -1.89
CA GLU A 111 -16.32 -5.29 -2.23
C GLU A 111 -16.65 -6.69 -2.76
N LEU A 112 -15.81 -7.24 -3.63
CA LEU A 112 -15.96 -8.61 -4.14
C LEU A 112 -15.86 -9.66 -3.02
N HIS A 113 -14.93 -9.48 -2.08
CA HIS A 113 -14.81 -10.38 -0.93
C HIS A 113 -16.04 -10.32 -0.01
N LEU A 114 -16.63 -9.15 0.20
CA LEU A 114 -17.86 -9.01 0.99
C LEU A 114 -19.04 -9.70 0.30
N ASN A 115 -19.25 -9.47 -0.99
CA ASN A 115 -20.34 -10.10 -1.76
C ASN A 115 -20.23 -11.64 -1.79
N SER A 116 -19.02 -12.18 -1.89
CA SER A 116 -18.79 -13.64 -1.85
C SER A 116 -19.16 -14.31 -0.51
N LYS A 117 -19.09 -13.57 0.61
CA LYS A 117 -19.48 -14.07 1.93
C LYS A 117 -21.00 -14.08 2.09
N THR A 118 -21.68 -13.08 1.54
CA THR A 118 -23.15 -12.96 1.57
C THR A 118 -23.81 -14.09 0.76
N ASP A 119 -23.27 -14.41 -0.42
CA ASP A 119 -23.78 -15.50 -1.26
C ASP A 119 -23.55 -16.88 -0.64
N ARG A 120 -22.43 -17.09 0.05
CA ARG A 120 -22.18 -18.34 0.79
C ARG A 120 -23.17 -18.53 1.95
N GLN A 121 -23.50 -17.48 2.70
CA GLN A 121 -24.53 -17.57 3.76
C GLN A 121 -25.93 -17.79 3.18
N ALA A 122 -26.28 -17.13 2.08
CA ALA A 122 -27.55 -17.36 1.38
C ALA A 122 -27.68 -18.80 0.86
N SER A 123 -26.61 -19.36 0.28
CA SER A 123 -26.56 -20.74 -0.23
C SER A 123 -26.72 -21.78 0.88
N VAL A 124 -26.10 -21.57 2.05
CA VAL A 124 -26.22 -22.45 3.22
C VAL A 124 -27.62 -22.41 3.83
N LEU A 125 -28.27 -21.24 3.85
CA LEU A 125 -29.66 -21.09 4.29
C LEU A 125 -30.65 -21.79 3.35
N VAL A 126 -30.44 -21.74 2.02
CA VAL A 126 -31.29 -22.42 1.03
C VAL A 126 -31.14 -23.95 1.10
N ALA A 127 -29.93 -24.46 1.35
CA ALA A 127 -29.70 -25.90 1.54
C ALA A 127 -30.37 -26.44 2.82
N SER A 128 -30.49 -25.62 3.86
CA SER A 128 -31.15 -26.00 5.12
C SER A 128 -32.68 -26.05 4.97
N LYS A 129 -33.28 -25.21 4.11
CA LYS A 129 -34.73 -25.20 3.84
C LYS A 129 -35.20 -26.34 2.92
N LYS A 130 -34.30 -27.02 2.21
CA LYS A 130 -34.61 -28.19 1.36
C LYS A 130 -34.70 -29.51 2.15
N ARG A 131 -34.18 -29.58 3.38
CA ARG A 131 -34.28 -30.78 4.23
C ARG A 131 -35.61 -30.94 4.96
N ASP A 132 -36.41 -29.87 5.10
CA ASP A 132 -37.73 -29.93 5.76
C ASP A 132 -38.92 -30.21 4.81
N LYS A 133 -38.68 -30.41 3.50
CA LYS A 133 -39.77 -30.71 2.54
C LYS A 133 -39.73 -32.13 1.96
N MET A 134 -38.96 -33.04 2.54
CA MET A 134 -38.92 -34.44 2.10
C MET A 134 -39.08 -35.43 3.26
N CYS A 135 -40.18 -35.33 4.01
CA CYS A 135 -40.70 -36.45 4.78
C CYS A 135 -42.22 -36.30 4.97
N ARG A 136 -43.02 -36.83 4.04
CA ARG A 136 -44.45 -37.10 4.26
C ARG A 136 -44.96 -38.43 3.69
N TYR A 137 -44.07 -39.27 3.17
CA TYR A 137 -44.42 -40.60 2.66
C TYR A 137 -43.27 -41.57 2.94
N CYS A 138 -43.26 -42.15 4.14
CA CYS A 138 -42.55 -43.38 4.47
C CYS A 138 -42.92 -43.73 5.93
N LYS A 139 -44.07 -44.36 6.14
CA LYS A 139 -44.24 -45.53 7.03
C LYS A 139 -45.53 -46.24 6.64
N SER A 140 -45.32 -47.37 5.97
CA SER A 140 -46.28 -48.45 5.74
C SER A 140 -46.72 -49.09 7.05
#